data_AF-A0A972FHC1-F1
#
_entry.id   AF-A0A972FHC1-F1
#
_cell.length_a   1.000
_cell.length_b   1.000
_cell.length_c   1.000
_cell.angle_alpha   90.00
_cell.angle_beta   90.00
_cell.angle_gamma   90.00
#
_symmetry.space_group_name_H-M   'P 1'
#
loop_
_entity.id
_entity.type
_entity.pdbx_description
1 polymer ?
#
loop_
_entity_poly.entity_id
_entity_poly.type
_entity_poly.pdbx_seq_one_letter_code
_entity_poly.pdbx_strand_id
1 'polypeptide(L)'
;MAYITLNTSAALTGLSKRTLWRRIADGQLHTQGGADQGEHARVQLDDVVALSRLRLEPEDHALIVDADAGKAEAQCDLALQFLMQSLPTEAAQWLTAAAKQTYPEAMHQLGRCYITGTGVEANEAVGIEWISRAAALGHSTALHMAQYLMDPNRPAMDGAALDARLDAIEQRVVFAALRKTAAPT
;
A
#
# COMPACT_ATOMS: atom_id res chain seq x y z
N MET A 1 -9.10 12.06 -20.45
CA MET A 1 -8.59 10.67 -20.53
C MET A 1 -7.27 10.62 -19.81
N ALA A 2 -7.17 9.78 -18.77
CA ALA A 2 -5.94 9.57 -18.02
C ALA A 2 -5.17 8.38 -18.59
N TYR A 3 -3.84 8.41 -18.47
CA TYR A 3 -2.98 7.29 -18.84
C TYR A 3 -1.99 7.01 -17.71
N ILE A 4 -1.65 5.74 -17.55
CA ILE A 4 -0.75 5.22 -16.51
C ILE A 4 0.31 4.32 -17.13
N THR A 5 1.42 4.11 -16.42
CA THR A 5 2.49 3.23 -16.90
C THR A 5 2.05 1.77 -16.98
N LEU A 6 2.70 1.00 -17.86
CA LEU A 6 2.46 -0.45 -17.96
C LEU A 6 2.72 -1.21 -16.65
N ASN A 7 3.63 -0.72 -15.81
CA ASN A 7 3.90 -1.29 -14.49
C ASN A 7 2.69 -1.14 -13.56
N THR A 8 2.13 0.06 -13.48
CA THR A 8 0.91 0.33 -12.72
C THR A 8 -0.26 -0.48 -13.26
N SER A 9 -0.39 -0.60 -14.58
CA SER A 9 -1.42 -1.46 -15.19
C SER A 9 -1.29 -2.92 -14.78
N ALA A 10 -0.07 -3.44 -14.70
CA ALA A 10 0.19 -4.81 -14.24
C ALA A 10 -0.19 -4.97 -12.76
N ALA A 11 0.17 -4.00 -11.90
CA ALA A 11 -0.18 -4.01 -10.48
C ALA A 11 -1.71 -3.96 -10.26
N LEU A 12 -2.43 -3.12 -11.00
CA LEU A 12 -3.89 -2.97 -10.87
C LEU A 12 -4.67 -4.21 -11.35
N THR A 13 -4.16 -4.91 -12.36
CA THR A 13 -4.88 -6.02 -13.00
C THR A 13 -4.40 -7.41 -12.55
N GLY A 14 -3.22 -7.49 -11.95
CA GLY A 14 -2.52 -8.74 -11.67
C GLY A 14 -2.06 -9.48 -12.94
N LEU A 15 -2.10 -8.82 -14.12
CA LEU A 15 -1.67 -9.40 -15.39
C LEU A 15 -0.17 -9.18 -15.62
N SER A 16 0.49 -10.17 -16.23
CA SER A 16 1.88 -10.00 -16.65
C SER A 16 2.01 -8.92 -17.73
N LYS A 17 3.16 -8.23 -17.79
CA LYS A 17 3.49 -7.28 -18.88
C LYS A 17 3.29 -7.89 -20.27
N ARG A 18 3.67 -9.18 -20.45
CA ARG A 18 3.47 -9.92 -21.70
C ARG A 18 1.99 -10.01 -22.09
N THR A 19 1.13 -10.27 -21.12
CA THR A 19 -0.33 -10.32 -21.33
C THR A 19 -0.87 -8.95 -21.70
N LEU A 20 -0.43 -7.90 -21.01
CA LEU A 20 -0.84 -6.52 -21.33
C LEU A 20 -0.41 -6.12 -22.74
N TRP A 21 0.82 -6.44 -23.14
CA TRP A 21 1.30 -6.18 -24.50
C TRP A 21 0.48 -6.88 -25.58
N ARG A 22 0.09 -8.14 -25.36
CA ARG A 22 -0.80 -8.84 -26.29
C ARG A 22 -2.13 -8.10 -26.42
N ARG A 23 -2.71 -7.64 -25.31
CA ARG A 23 -3.97 -6.87 -25.33
C ARG A 23 -3.84 -5.53 -26.05
N ILE A 24 -2.68 -4.87 -25.95
CA ILE A 24 -2.38 -3.66 -26.73
C ILE A 24 -2.35 -4.00 -28.23
N ALA A 25 -1.66 -5.07 -28.62
CA ALA A 25 -1.58 -5.50 -30.01
C ALA A 25 -2.95 -5.91 -30.59
N ASP A 26 -3.82 -6.51 -29.76
CA ASP A 26 -5.19 -6.90 -30.12
C ASP A 26 -6.17 -5.70 -30.12
N GLY A 27 -5.71 -4.48 -29.79
CA GLY A 27 -6.55 -3.27 -29.74
C GLY A 27 -7.50 -3.19 -28.54
N GLN A 28 -7.29 -4.02 -27.52
CA GLN A 28 -8.11 -4.03 -26.29
C GLN A 28 -7.65 -3.02 -25.24
N LEU A 29 -6.39 -2.57 -25.33
CA LEU A 29 -5.81 -1.55 -24.47
C LEU A 29 -5.24 -0.43 -25.34
N HIS A 30 -5.69 0.80 -25.11
CA HIS A 30 -5.24 1.97 -25.85
C HIS A 30 -4.01 2.59 -25.19
N THR A 31 -3.09 3.09 -26.00
CA THR A 31 -1.83 3.68 -25.52
C THR A 31 -1.71 5.16 -25.88
N GLN A 32 -0.97 5.91 -25.06
CA GLN A 32 -0.62 7.30 -25.37
C GLN A 32 0.64 7.33 -26.24
N GLY A 33 0.46 7.57 -27.54
CA GLY A 33 1.53 7.45 -28.54
C GLY A 33 1.58 6.05 -29.15
N GLY A 34 2.55 5.79 -30.02
CA GLY A 34 2.69 4.48 -30.68
C GLY A 34 3.17 3.37 -29.73
N ALA A 35 2.95 2.10 -30.10
CA ALA A 35 3.34 0.92 -29.34
C ALA A 35 4.87 0.74 -29.15
N ASP A 36 5.69 1.55 -29.82
CA ASP A 36 7.16 1.48 -29.82
C ASP A 36 7.82 2.01 -28.53
N GLN A 37 7.05 2.50 -27.55
CA GLN A 37 7.59 3.07 -26.31
C GLN A 37 8.11 2.04 -25.29
N GLY A 38 7.94 0.74 -25.56
CA GLY A 38 8.44 -0.33 -24.69
C GLY A 38 8.01 -0.13 -23.23
N GLU A 39 8.94 -0.22 -22.28
CA GLU A 39 8.61 -0.11 -20.85
C GLU A 39 8.03 1.24 -20.42
N HIS A 40 8.17 2.29 -21.23
CA HIS A 40 7.59 3.62 -20.98
C HIS A 40 6.19 3.79 -21.58
N ALA A 41 5.64 2.77 -22.24
CA ALA A 41 4.30 2.82 -22.78
C ALA A 41 3.28 3.18 -21.70
N ARG A 42 2.43 4.17 -22.02
CA ARG A 42 1.32 4.58 -21.15
C ARG A 42 0.02 4.04 -21.70
N VAL A 43 -0.76 3.39 -20.85
CA VAL A 43 -2.04 2.75 -21.19
C VAL A 43 -3.19 3.59 -20.64
N GLN A 44 -4.27 3.70 -21.40
CA GLN A 44 -5.46 4.42 -20.97
C GLN A 44 -6.04 3.78 -19.71
N LEU A 45 -6.28 4.61 -18.69
CA LEU A 45 -6.69 4.12 -17.37
C LEU A 45 -8.03 3.41 -17.40
N ASP A 46 -9.01 3.92 -18.17
CA ASP A 46 -10.35 3.33 -18.24
C ASP A 46 -10.32 1.87 -18.72
N ASP A 47 -9.46 1.57 -19.71
CA ASP A 47 -9.28 0.20 -20.21
C ASP A 47 -8.66 -0.72 -19.16
N VAL A 48 -7.75 -0.19 -18.33
CA VAL A 48 -7.08 -0.93 -17.26
C VAL A 48 -8.02 -1.18 -16.09
N VAL A 49 -8.81 -0.18 -15.68
CA VAL A 49 -9.79 -0.30 -14.59
C VAL A 49 -10.85 -1.33 -14.96
N ALA A 50 -11.29 -1.38 -16.21
CA ALA A 50 -12.19 -2.42 -16.70
C ALA A 50 -11.64 -3.87 -16.56
N LEU A 51 -10.32 -4.02 -16.42
CA LEU A 51 -9.63 -5.30 -16.21
C LEU A 51 -9.13 -5.49 -14.77
N SER A 52 -9.30 -4.48 -13.91
CA SER A 52 -8.75 -4.48 -12.56
C SER A 52 -9.50 -5.45 -11.65
N ARG A 53 -8.77 -6.02 -10.68
CA ARG A 53 -9.38 -6.76 -9.56
C ARG A 53 -9.86 -5.84 -8.45
N LEU A 54 -9.32 -4.62 -8.41
CA LEU A 54 -9.71 -3.59 -7.48
C LEU A 54 -11.00 -2.93 -8.00
N ARG A 55 -12.04 -2.89 -7.18
CA ARG A 55 -13.21 -2.05 -7.48
C ARG A 55 -12.81 -0.60 -7.25
N LEU A 56 -12.74 0.14 -8.35
CA LEU A 56 -12.37 1.54 -8.40
C LEU A 56 -13.50 2.28 -9.09
N GLU A 57 -13.97 3.35 -8.47
CA GLU A 57 -14.94 4.25 -9.06
C GLU A 57 -14.21 5.34 -9.87
N PRO A 58 -14.88 6.04 -10.81
CA PRO A 58 -14.25 7.09 -11.59
C PRO A 58 -13.59 8.20 -10.75
N GLU A 59 -14.10 8.47 -9.54
CA GLU A 59 -13.47 9.40 -8.59
C GLU A 59 -12.08 8.94 -8.11
N ASP A 60 -11.79 7.64 -8.08
CA ASP A 60 -10.49 7.09 -7.66
C ASP A 60 -9.41 7.25 -8.74
N HIS A 61 -9.77 7.64 -9.96
CA HIS A 61 -8.81 7.76 -11.07
C HIS A 61 -7.69 8.76 -10.77
N ALA A 62 -8.01 9.84 -10.06
CA ALA A 62 -7.01 10.83 -9.64
C ALA A 62 -5.97 10.21 -8.70
N LEU A 63 -6.40 9.38 -7.75
CA LEU A 63 -5.53 8.65 -6.83
C LEU A 63 -4.57 7.73 -7.60
N ILE A 64 -5.08 6.99 -8.58
CA ILE A 64 -4.27 6.05 -9.37
C ILE A 64 -3.22 6.79 -10.20
N VAL A 65 -3.60 7.91 -10.83
CA VAL A 65 -2.65 8.73 -11.61
C VAL A 65 -1.56 9.30 -10.69
N ASP A 66 -1.92 9.72 -9.50
CA ASP A 66 -0.98 10.25 -8.51
C ASP A 66 -0.05 9.16 -7.94
N ALA A 67 -0.55 7.95 -7.73
CA ALA A 67 0.25 6.80 -7.32
C ALA A 67 1.22 6.37 -8.45
N ASP A 68 0.75 6.35 -9.71
CA ASP A 68 1.58 6.09 -10.90
C ASP A 68 2.68 7.14 -11.07
N ALA A 69 2.39 8.41 -10.75
CA ALA A 69 3.36 9.50 -10.76
C ALA A 69 4.38 9.43 -9.61
N GLY A 70 4.23 8.48 -8.69
CA GLY A 70 5.20 8.25 -7.62
C GLY A 70 4.89 8.97 -6.31
N LYS A 71 3.75 9.64 -6.15
CA LYS A 71 3.44 10.38 -4.91
C LYS A 71 3.26 9.39 -3.76
N ALA A 72 4.11 9.46 -2.74
CA ALA A 72 4.15 8.47 -1.66
C ALA A 72 2.83 8.35 -0.87
N GLU A 73 2.15 9.47 -0.64
CA GLU A 73 0.82 9.50 -0.01
C GLU A 73 -0.21 8.74 -0.87
N ALA A 74 -0.31 9.06 -2.16
CA ALA A 74 -1.22 8.37 -3.09
C ALA A 74 -0.91 6.87 -3.23
N GLN A 75 0.37 6.50 -3.25
CA GLN A 75 0.77 5.10 -3.24
C GLN A 75 0.33 4.38 -1.97
N CYS A 76 0.45 5.04 -0.81
CA CYS A 76 -0.02 4.50 0.46
C CYS A 76 -1.54 4.34 0.46
N ASP A 77 -2.28 5.37 0.07
CA ASP A 77 -3.75 5.36 0.04
C ASP A 77 -4.28 4.29 -0.92
N LEU A 78 -3.69 4.16 -2.11
CA LEU A 78 -4.02 3.09 -3.04
C LEU A 78 -3.74 1.71 -2.43
N ALA A 79 -2.64 1.55 -1.70
CA ALA A 79 -2.35 0.30 -1.00
C ALA A 79 -3.38 -0.03 0.08
N LEU A 80 -3.87 0.98 0.82
CA LEU A 80 -4.93 0.79 1.80
C LEU A 80 -6.25 0.37 1.12
N GLN A 81 -6.56 0.91 -0.07
CA GLN A 81 -7.69 0.40 -0.86
C GLN A 81 -7.54 -1.08 -1.24
N PHE A 82 -6.34 -1.49 -1.65
CA PHE A 82 -6.05 -2.91 -1.92
C PHE A 82 -6.24 -3.79 -0.67
N LEU A 83 -5.76 -3.35 0.51
CA LEU A 83 -5.96 -4.09 1.77
C LEU A 83 -7.45 -4.22 2.12
N MET A 84 -8.22 -3.14 2.01
CA MET A 84 -9.67 -3.17 2.28
C MET A 84 -10.44 -4.13 1.37
N GLN A 85 -9.92 -4.37 0.16
CA GLN A 85 -10.52 -5.29 -0.81
C GLN A 85 -9.87 -6.69 -0.81
N SER A 86 -9.10 -7.02 0.23
CA SER A 86 -8.44 -8.33 0.38
C SER A 86 -7.47 -8.66 -0.76
N LEU A 87 -6.73 -7.67 -1.25
CA LEU A 87 -5.68 -7.78 -2.26
C LEU A 87 -4.30 -7.45 -1.65
N PRO A 88 -3.81 -8.25 -0.70
CA PRO A 88 -2.67 -7.86 0.12
C PRO A 88 -1.33 -7.88 -0.61
N THR A 89 -1.19 -8.70 -1.67
CA THR A 89 0.05 -8.79 -2.45
C THR A 89 0.30 -7.49 -3.23
N GLU A 90 -0.75 -6.96 -3.86
CA GLU A 90 -0.73 -5.67 -4.56
C GLU A 90 -0.53 -4.53 -3.56
N ALA A 91 -1.20 -4.56 -2.41
CA ALA A 91 -0.99 -3.58 -1.34
C ALA A 91 0.48 -3.51 -0.88
N ALA A 92 1.11 -4.66 -0.61
CA ALA A 92 2.50 -4.70 -0.16
C ALA A 92 3.47 -4.09 -1.17
N GLN A 93 3.20 -4.22 -2.47
CA GLN A 93 4.01 -3.59 -3.52
C GLN A 93 3.93 -2.06 -3.44
N TRP A 94 2.72 -1.51 -3.30
CA TRP A 94 2.49 -0.07 -3.19
C TRP A 94 2.99 0.51 -1.87
N LEU A 95 2.78 -0.19 -0.75
CA LEU A 95 3.36 0.16 0.54
C LEU A 95 4.89 0.18 0.48
N THR A 96 5.51 -0.78 -0.22
CA THR A 96 6.97 -0.79 -0.43
C THR A 96 7.44 0.42 -1.22
N ALA A 97 6.70 0.81 -2.26
CA ALA A 97 7.02 2.00 -3.07
C ALA A 97 6.96 3.28 -2.22
N ALA A 98 5.90 3.46 -1.43
CA ALA A 98 5.74 4.61 -0.54
C ALA A 98 6.74 4.62 0.62
N ALA A 99 6.97 3.46 1.26
CA ALA A 99 7.91 3.32 2.38
C ALA A 99 9.37 3.62 1.96
N LYS A 100 9.77 3.25 0.74
CA LYS A 100 11.09 3.61 0.19
C LYS A 100 11.29 5.12 0.04
N GLN A 101 10.20 5.89 -0.02
CA GLN A 101 10.21 7.35 -0.06
C GLN A 101 10.13 7.98 1.33
N THR A 102 10.39 7.21 2.39
CA THR A 102 10.34 7.68 3.79
C THR A 102 8.96 8.09 4.28
N TYR A 103 7.89 7.61 3.64
CA TYR A 103 6.51 7.90 4.08
C TYR A 103 6.14 7.08 5.33
N PRO A 104 5.94 7.71 6.51
CA PRO A 104 5.86 6.99 7.77
C PRO A 104 4.64 6.06 7.87
N GLU A 105 3.49 6.45 7.33
CA GLU A 105 2.28 5.60 7.34
C GLU A 105 2.52 4.33 6.51
N ALA A 106 3.12 4.44 5.33
CA ALA A 106 3.44 3.27 4.52
C ALA A 106 4.48 2.35 5.20
N MET A 107 5.47 2.93 5.90
CA MET A 107 6.42 2.14 6.69
C MET A 107 5.72 1.38 7.83
N HIS A 108 4.80 2.04 8.54
CA HIS A 108 3.98 1.43 9.58
C HIS A 108 3.18 0.24 9.02
N GLN A 109 2.42 0.47 7.94
CA GLN A 109 1.59 -0.56 7.32
C GLN A 109 2.42 -1.71 6.73
N LEU A 110 3.53 -1.40 6.04
CA LEU A 110 4.44 -2.42 5.51
C LEU A 110 5.05 -3.26 6.64
N GLY A 111 5.41 -2.63 7.75
CA GLY A 111 5.92 -3.31 8.93
C GLY A 111 4.90 -4.29 9.51
N ARG A 112 3.63 -3.89 9.57
CA ARG A 112 2.53 -4.80 9.93
C ARG A 112 2.42 -5.97 8.95
N CYS A 113 2.43 -5.72 7.65
CA CYS A 113 2.38 -6.78 6.62
C CYS A 113 3.47 -7.84 6.82
N TYR A 114 4.70 -7.42 7.14
CA TYR A 114 5.78 -8.35 7.45
C TYR A 114 5.57 -9.10 8.77
N ILE A 115 5.02 -8.48 9.81
CA ILE A 115 4.73 -9.17 11.07
C ILE A 115 3.66 -10.25 10.89
N THR A 116 2.61 -9.95 10.14
CA THR A 116 1.44 -10.83 9.98
C THR A 116 1.56 -11.79 8.81
N GLY A 117 2.49 -11.56 7.87
CA GLY A 117 2.55 -12.27 6.60
C GLY A 117 1.44 -11.87 5.62
N THR A 118 0.87 -10.67 5.77
CA THR A 118 -0.19 -10.17 4.88
C THR A 118 0.42 -9.68 3.57
N GLY A 119 0.30 -10.49 2.50
CA GLY A 119 0.75 -10.12 1.15
C GLY A 119 2.26 -10.25 0.93
N VAL A 120 3.01 -10.60 1.98
CA VAL A 120 4.44 -10.86 1.98
C VAL A 120 4.74 -12.08 2.84
N GLU A 121 5.92 -12.68 2.68
CA GLU A 121 6.38 -13.70 3.61
C GLU A 121 6.58 -13.11 5.01
N ALA A 122 6.03 -13.77 6.03
CA ALA A 122 6.10 -13.29 7.41
C ALA A 122 7.57 -13.22 7.89
N ASN A 123 7.95 -12.05 8.39
CA ASN A 123 9.26 -11.77 8.96
C ASN A 123 9.14 -10.65 10.00
N GLU A 124 8.97 -11.04 11.26
CA GLU A 124 8.81 -10.09 12.36
C GLU A 124 10.00 -9.13 12.50
N ALA A 125 11.22 -9.57 12.25
CA ALA A 125 12.41 -8.73 12.35
C ALA A 125 12.39 -7.58 11.32
N VAL A 126 12.04 -7.89 10.06
CA VAL A 126 11.87 -6.87 9.01
C VAL A 126 10.69 -5.95 9.35
N GLY A 127 9.62 -6.49 9.91
CA GLY A 127 8.48 -5.71 10.35
C GLY A 127 8.81 -4.70 11.46
N ILE A 128 9.58 -5.13 12.47
CA ILE A 128 10.09 -4.26 13.54
C ILE A 128 10.98 -3.16 12.98
N GLU A 129 11.84 -3.46 12.00
CA GLU A 129 12.69 -2.46 11.36
C GLU A 129 11.88 -1.34 10.70
N TRP A 130 10.84 -1.69 9.93
CA TRP A 130 9.97 -0.71 9.28
C TRP A 130 9.15 0.11 10.30
N ILE A 131 8.57 -0.55 11.30
CA ILE A 131 7.83 0.13 12.38
C ILE A 131 8.75 1.09 13.16
N SER A 132 9.99 0.68 13.42
CA SER A 132 10.96 1.51 14.13
C SER A 132 11.36 2.75 13.31
N ARG A 133 11.48 2.61 11.99
CA ARG A 133 11.72 3.75 11.08
C ARG A 133 10.53 4.72 11.07
N ALA A 134 9.30 4.23 10.98
CA ALA A 134 8.10 5.05 11.09
C ALA A 134 8.04 5.80 12.42
N ALA A 135 8.34 5.11 13.53
CA ALA A 135 8.40 5.70 14.87
C ALA A 135 9.46 6.81 14.97
N ALA A 136 10.65 6.60 14.41
CA ALA A 136 11.72 7.60 14.38
C ALA A 136 11.35 8.87 13.60
N LEU A 137 10.41 8.75 12.64
CA LEU A 137 9.84 9.86 11.88
C LEU A 137 8.60 10.48 12.54
N GLY A 138 8.29 10.12 13.80
CA GLY A 138 7.22 10.72 14.59
C GLY A 138 5.84 10.11 14.39
N HIS A 139 5.73 8.95 13.72
CA HIS A 139 4.45 8.28 13.56
C HIS A 139 3.95 7.72 14.90
N SER A 140 2.81 8.22 15.39
CA SER A 140 2.31 7.95 16.74
C SER A 140 2.00 6.47 16.99
N THR A 141 1.25 5.83 16.10
CA THR A 141 0.92 4.39 16.22
C THR A 141 2.19 3.53 16.21
N ALA A 142 3.06 3.74 15.21
CA ALA A 142 4.33 3.05 15.11
C ALA A 142 5.23 3.24 16.34
N LEU A 143 5.23 4.43 16.97
CA LEU A 143 5.99 4.66 18.22
C LEU A 143 5.54 3.71 19.32
N HIS A 144 4.23 3.58 19.54
CA HIS A 144 3.68 2.68 20.56
C HIS A 144 3.86 1.20 20.19
N MET A 145 3.76 0.86 18.90
CA MET A 145 4.05 -0.50 18.43
C MET A 145 5.52 -0.85 18.62
N ALA A 146 6.45 0.02 18.24
CA ALA A 146 7.89 -0.18 18.41
C ALA A 146 8.24 -0.40 19.88
N GLN A 147 7.69 0.42 20.79
CA GLN A 147 7.85 0.24 22.23
C GLN A 147 7.42 -1.14 22.71
N TYR A 148 6.28 -1.63 22.25
CA TYR A 148 5.79 -2.96 22.60
C TYR A 148 6.66 -4.07 22.00
N LEU A 149 6.98 -3.96 20.71
CA LEU A 149 7.71 -4.99 19.96
C LEU A 149 9.15 -5.16 20.45
N MET A 150 9.79 -4.08 20.90
CA MET A 150 11.16 -4.08 21.41
C MET A 150 11.27 -4.32 22.92
N ASP A 151 10.16 -4.48 23.64
CA ASP A 151 10.18 -4.78 25.08
C ASP A 151 10.77 -6.19 25.29
N PRO A 152 11.91 -6.33 25.99
CA PRO A 152 12.53 -7.64 26.24
C PRO A 152 11.64 -8.56 27.10
N ASN A 153 10.68 -8.00 27.84
CA ASN A 153 9.73 -8.74 28.65
C ASN A 153 8.39 -8.98 27.93
N ARG A 154 8.29 -8.64 26.64
CA ARG A 154 7.10 -8.90 25.84
C ARG A 154 6.78 -10.41 25.86
N PRO A 155 5.51 -10.80 26.12
CA PRO A 155 5.14 -12.20 26.10
C PRO A 155 5.32 -12.79 24.70
N ALA A 156 5.73 -14.05 24.63
CA ALA A 156 5.70 -14.81 23.39
C ALA A 156 4.25 -14.92 22.89
N MET A 157 4.05 -14.62 21.62
CA MET A 157 2.75 -14.64 20.95
C MET A 157 2.91 -15.33 19.60
N ASP A 158 1.88 -16.04 19.15
CA ASP A 158 1.78 -16.40 17.74
C ASP A 158 1.42 -15.17 16.89
N GLY A 159 1.42 -15.32 15.56
CA GLY A 159 1.17 -14.22 14.65
C GLY A 159 -0.22 -13.58 14.82
N ALA A 160 -1.26 -14.38 15.12
CA ALA A 160 -2.62 -13.88 15.27
C ALA A 160 -2.81 -13.10 16.58
N ALA A 161 -2.25 -13.60 17.68
CA ALA A 161 -2.26 -12.92 18.97
C ALA A 161 -1.43 -11.63 18.92
N LEU A 162 -0.32 -11.65 18.18
CA LEU A 162 0.49 -10.47 17.95
C LEU A 162 -0.26 -9.42 17.12
N ASP A 163 -0.90 -9.81 16.02
CA ASP A 163 -1.69 -8.89 15.19
C ASP A 163 -2.82 -8.23 16.00
N ALA A 164 -3.60 -9.02 16.74
CA ALA A 164 -4.65 -8.51 17.62
C ALA A 164 -4.12 -7.54 18.68
N ARG A 165 -2.89 -7.76 19.17
CA ARG A 165 -2.24 -6.83 20.10
C ARG A 165 -1.84 -5.52 19.42
N LEU A 166 -1.33 -5.58 18.20
CA LEU A 166 -0.99 -4.38 17.42
C LEU A 166 -2.25 -3.58 17.08
N ASP A 167 -3.34 -4.23 16.68
CA ASP A 167 -4.64 -3.59 16.47
C ASP A 167 -5.13 -2.86 17.73
N ALA A 168 -5.00 -3.49 18.90
CA ALA A 168 -5.39 -2.87 20.17
C ALA A 168 -4.53 -1.63 20.51
N ILE A 169 -3.24 -1.64 20.14
CA ILE A 169 -2.38 -0.46 20.29
C ILE A 169 -2.87 0.66 19.37
N GLU A 170 -3.12 0.36 18.10
CA GLU A 170 -3.60 1.32 17.11
C GLU A 170 -4.92 1.97 17.53
N GLN A 171 -5.93 1.16 17.88
CA GLN A 171 -7.23 1.65 18.35
C GLN A 171 -7.07 2.60 19.54
N ARG A 172 -6.23 2.24 20.52
CA ARG A 172 -5.98 3.09 21.69
C ARG A 172 -5.38 4.44 21.30
N VAL A 173 -4.43 4.46 20.36
CA VAL A 173 -3.79 5.68 19.88
C VAL A 173 -4.80 6.57 19.15
N VAL A 174 -5.59 5.99 18.24
CA VAL A 174 -6.63 6.71 17.49
C VAL A 174 -7.69 7.29 18.43
N PHE A 175 -8.22 6.49 19.36
CA PHE A 175 -9.21 6.98 20.33
C PHE A 175 -8.66 8.08 21.23
N ALA A 176 -7.38 7.99 21.64
CA ALA A 176 -6.75 9.05 22.41
C ALA A 176 -6.61 10.36 21.61
N ALA A 177 -6.30 10.27 20.31
CA ALA A 177 -6.24 11.43 19.43
C ALA A 177 -7.63 12.09 19.25
N LEU A 178 -8.67 11.30 18.98
CA LEU A 178 -10.05 11.78 18.83
C LEU A 178 -10.57 12.47 20.09
N ARG A 179 -10.23 11.96 21.28
CA ARG A 179 -10.62 12.60 22.55
C ARG A 179 -9.97 13.96 22.76
N LYS A 180 -8.73 14.13 22.31
CA LYS A 180 -8.02 15.43 22.40
C LYS A 180 -8.62 16.47 21.48
N THR A 181 -9.07 16.09 20.28
CA THR A 181 -9.70 17.01 19.33
C THR A 181 -11.15 17.36 19.71
N ALA A 182 -11.82 16.51 20.49
CA ALA A 182 -13.19 16.73 20.96
C ALA A 182 -13.31 17.54 22.27
N ALA A 183 -12.21 17.85 22.96
CA ALA A 183 -12.25 18.66 24.19
C ALA A 183 -12.40 20.15 23.85
N PRO A 184 -13.38 20.88 24.43
CA PRO A 184 -13.49 22.32 24.23
C PRO A 184 -12.25 23.03 24.81
N THR A 185 -11.74 24.03 24.08
CA THR A 185 -10.60 24.87 24.46
C THR A 185 -10.96 25.84 25.57
#